data_AF-A0AAU9JW04-F1
#
_entry.id   AF-A0AAU9JW04-F1
#
_cell.length_a   1.000
_cell.length_b   1.000
_cell.length_c   1.000
_cell.angle_alpha   90.00
_cell.angle_beta   90.00
_cell.angle_gamma   90.00
#
_symmetry.space_group_name_H-M   'P 1'
#
loop_
_entity.id
_entity.type
_entity.pdbx_description
1 polymer ?
#
loop_
_entity_poly.entity_id
_entity_poly.type
_entity_poly.pdbx_seq_one_letter_code
_entity_poly.pdbx_strand_id
1 'polypeptide(L)'
;MRKILIILFLIIIASSQFGLRLTRRQLSVFDGRYSKVYIGCAGYIFDVTNSPSFKQGGEYYYLKGKDLTIGLAKQRFDLKILELDPKKVTLTDEEKLILKGWTKNFLDKYPVVGYLII
;
A
#
# COMPACT_ATOMS: atom_id res chain seq x y z
N MET A 1 -28.31 -11.14 -21.57
CA MET A 1 -26.85 -10.82 -21.55
C MET A 1 -26.55 -9.40 -21.05
N ARG A 2 -27.12 -8.32 -21.62
CA ARG A 2 -26.88 -6.93 -21.14
C ARG A 2 -27.19 -6.67 -19.65
N LYS A 3 -28.27 -7.25 -19.10
CA LYS A 3 -28.63 -7.06 -17.67
C LYS A 3 -27.61 -7.65 -16.69
N ILE A 4 -27.04 -8.82 -17.00
CA ILE A 4 -26.01 -9.48 -16.18
C ILE A 4 -24.70 -8.70 -16.21
N LEU A 5 -24.31 -8.17 -17.37
CA LEU A 5 -23.11 -7.34 -17.52
C LEU A 5 -23.23 -6.02 -16.75
N ILE A 6 -24.42 -5.39 -16.75
CA ILE A 6 -24.70 -4.18 -15.97
C ILE A 6 -24.68 -4.47 -14.46
N ILE A 7 -25.24 -5.60 -14.02
CA ILE A 7 -25.22 -6.00 -12.60
C ILE A 7 -23.80 -6.29 -12.13
N LEU A 8 -22.99 -7.02 -12.91
CA LEU A 8 -21.58 -7.25 -12.61
C LEU A 8 -20.78 -5.94 -12.56
N PHE A 9 -21.03 -5.02 -13.50
CA PHE A 9 -20.39 -3.70 -13.52
C PHE A 9 -20.78 -2.86 -12.29
N LEU A 10 -22.05 -2.88 -11.87
CA LEU A 10 -22.52 -2.20 -10.66
C LEU A 10 -21.98 -2.83 -9.37
N ILE A 11 -21.83 -4.15 -9.31
CA ILE A 11 -21.19 -4.84 -8.17
C ILE A 11 -19.71 -4.49 -8.09
N ILE A 12 -19.01 -4.41 -9.22
CA ILE A 12 -17.61 -3.96 -9.27
C ILE A 12 -17.48 -2.52 -8.76
N ILE A 13 -18.36 -1.61 -9.20
CA ILE A 13 -18.39 -0.23 -8.68
C ILE A 13 -18.68 -0.22 -7.16
N ALA A 14 -19.69 -0.96 -6.69
CA ALA A 14 -20.02 -1.00 -5.28
C ALA A 14 -18.89 -1.60 -4.40
N SER A 15 -18.17 -2.60 -4.90
CA SER A 15 -17.00 -3.18 -4.21
C SER A 15 -15.82 -2.20 -4.12
N SER A 16 -15.70 -1.26 -5.06
CA SER A 16 -14.67 -0.20 -5.02
C SER A 16 -14.92 0.87 -3.95
N GLN A 17 -16.14 0.93 -3.39
CA GLN A 17 -16.51 1.89 -2.35
C GLN A 17 -16.19 1.43 -0.91
N PHE A 18 -15.90 0.14 -0.69
CA PHE A 18 -15.78 -0.48 0.65
C PHE A 18 -14.35 -0.94 0.99
N GLY A 19 -13.37 -0.06 0.86
CA GLY A 19 -12.01 -0.27 1.37
C GLY A 19 -11.70 0.59 2.59
N LEU A 20 -10.79 0.15 3.47
CA LEU A 20 -10.32 0.97 4.60
C LEU A 20 -9.83 2.34 4.11
N ARG A 21 -10.12 3.41 4.85
CA ARG A 21 -9.58 4.76 4.61
C ARG A 21 -8.74 5.14 5.82
N LEU A 22 -7.42 5.03 5.71
CA LEU A 22 -6.52 5.23 6.85
C LEU A 22 -5.59 6.41 6.61
N THR A 23 -5.38 7.22 7.63
CA THR A 23 -4.19 8.08 7.71
C THR A 23 -2.94 7.23 7.95
N ARG A 24 -1.74 7.79 7.72
CA ARG A 24 -0.47 7.11 8.03
C ARG A 24 -0.37 6.68 9.50
N ARG A 25 -0.90 7.49 10.42
CA ARG A 25 -0.96 7.18 11.85
C ARG A 25 -1.91 6.01 12.17
N GLN A 26 -3.00 5.87 11.44
CA GLN A 26 -3.89 4.72 11.60
C GLN A 26 -3.31 3.46 10.96
N LEU A 27 -2.62 3.59 9.82
CA LEU A 27 -1.89 2.49 9.18
C LEU A 27 -0.84 1.87 10.13
N SER A 28 -0.15 2.69 10.93
CA SER A 28 0.92 2.20 11.82
C SER A 28 0.46 1.24 12.92
N VAL A 29 -0.86 1.13 13.16
CA VAL A 29 -1.42 0.14 14.10
C VAL A 29 -1.40 -1.28 13.51
N PHE A 30 -1.34 -1.41 12.17
CA PHE A 30 -1.29 -2.68 11.45
C PHE A 30 0.14 -3.16 11.26
N ASP A 31 0.88 -3.27 12.36
CA ASP A 31 2.28 -3.68 12.41
C ASP A 31 2.47 -5.17 12.76
N GLY A 32 1.38 -5.94 12.79
CA GLY A 32 1.37 -7.36 13.17
C GLY A 32 1.23 -7.63 14.66
N ARG A 33 1.25 -6.63 15.55
CA ARG A 33 1.06 -6.85 17.00
C ARG A 33 -0.31 -7.46 17.33
N TYR A 34 -1.34 -7.12 16.54
CA TYR A 34 -2.72 -7.60 16.71
C TYR A 34 -3.22 -8.39 15.49
N SER A 35 -2.35 -9.19 14.86
CA SER A 35 -2.59 -10.14 13.74
C SER A 35 -2.42 -9.63 12.30
N LYS A 36 -2.73 -8.37 12.00
CA LYS A 36 -2.66 -7.85 10.62
C LYS A 36 -1.41 -7.02 10.38
N VAL A 37 -0.78 -7.23 9.22
CA VAL A 37 0.38 -6.47 8.77
C VAL A 37 0.03 -5.79 7.45
N TYR A 38 -0.07 -4.47 7.46
CA TYR A 38 -0.36 -3.68 6.26
C TYR A 38 0.82 -2.77 5.91
N ILE A 39 0.91 -2.42 4.63
CA ILE A 39 1.82 -1.38 4.12
C ILE A 39 1.08 -0.44 3.18
N GLY A 40 1.54 0.79 3.11
CA GLY A 40 1.09 1.78 2.15
C GLY A 40 2.03 1.85 0.95
N CYS A 41 1.49 2.00 -0.26
CA CYS A 41 2.28 2.35 -1.44
C CYS A 41 1.39 3.02 -2.49
N ALA A 42 1.81 4.21 -2.94
CA ALA A 42 1.12 5.01 -3.96
C ALA A 42 -0.38 5.22 -3.67
N GLY A 43 -0.73 5.44 -2.40
CA GLY A 43 -2.11 5.65 -1.96
C GLY A 43 -2.91 4.36 -1.70
N TYR A 44 -2.40 3.18 -2.05
CA TYR A 44 -3.03 1.89 -1.74
C TYR A 44 -2.55 1.36 -0.38
N ILE A 45 -3.41 0.58 0.26
CA ILE A 45 -3.07 -0.22 1.45
C ILE A 45 -3.10 -1.70 1.06
N PHE A 46 -1.96 -2.37 1.21
CA PHE A 46 -1.77 -3.78 0.88
C PHE A 46 -1.76 -4.66 2.14
N ASP A 47 -2.48 -5.78 2.12
CA ASP A 47 -2.38 -6.82 3.16
C ASP A 47 -1.17 -7.72 2.89
N VAL A 48 -0.12 -7.57 3.70
CA VAL A 48 1.11 -8.37 3.62
C VAL A 48 1.24 -9.35 4.79
N THR A 49 0.14 -9.61 5.54
CA THR A 49 0.13 -10.45 6.74
C THR A 49 0.77 -11.82 6.52
N ASN A 50 0.53 -12.43 5.35
CA ASN A 50 1.03 -13.77 5.04
C ASN A 50 2.42 -13.78 4.38
N SER A 51 3.01 -12.60 4.11
CA SER A 51 4.29 -12.49 3.41
C SER A 51 5.47 -12.82 4.33
N PRO A 52 6.29 -13.84 4.01
CA PRO A 52 7.47 -14.19 4.82
C PRO A 52 8.44 -13.02 5.01
N SER A 53 8.57 -12.15 4.00
CA SER A 53 9.46 -10.98 4.05
C SER A 53 9.10 -10.00 5.17
N PHE A 54 7.84 -9.97 5.61
CA PHE A 54 7.35 -9.08 6.67
C PHE A 54 7.19 -9.79 8.02
N LYS A 55 7.48 -11.10 8.12
CA LYS A 55 7.46 -11.84 9.40
C LYS A 55 8.75 -11.60 10.18
N GLN A 56 8.75 -12.00 11.45
CA GLN A 56 9.94 -11.91 12.30
C GLN A 56 11.13 -12.61 11.62
N GLY A 57 12.27 -11.92 11.52
CA GLY A 57 13.46 -12.40 10.80
C GLY A 57 13.45 -12.15 9.28
N GLY A 58 12.34 -11.67 8.72
CA GLY A 58 12.24 -11.28 7.32
C GLY A 58 12.91 -9.93 7.03
N GLU A 59 13.40 -9.77 5.80
CA GLU A 59 14.13 -8.57 5.34
C GLU A 59 13.34 -7.27 5.52
N TYR A 60 12.01 -7.32 5.40
CA TYR A 60 11.11 -6.16 5.45
C TYR A 60 10.32 -6.10 6.77
N TYR A 61 10.74 -6.83 7.79
CA TYR A 61 10.08 -6.84 9.10
C TYR A 61 9.93 -5.45 9.73
N TYR A 62 10.87 -4.53 9.50
CA TYR A 62 10.83 -3.18 10.06
C TYR A 62 9.93 -2.21 9.26
N LEU A 63 9.40 -2.63 8.10
CA LEU A 63 8.55 -1.82 7.22
C LEU A 63 7.05 -1.97 7.49
N LYS A 64 6.68 -2.85 8.42
CA LYS A 64 5.28 -3.11 8.80
C LYS A 64 4.58 -1.82 9.27
N GLY A 65 3.35 -1.61 8.84
CA GLY A 65 2.52 -0.46 9.20
C GLY A 65 3.00 0.87 8.62
N LYS A 66 3.93 0.87 7.66
CA LYS A 66 4.49 2.10 7.09
C LYS A 66 3.97 2.37 5.68
N ASP A 67 3.91 3.67 5.34
CA ASP A 67 3.78 4.11 3.96
C ASP A 67 5.17 4.08 3.30
N LEU A 68 5.33 3.21 2.30
CA LEU A 68 6.58 2.96 1.61
C LEU A 68 6.70 3.77 0.31
N THR A 69 5.74 4.64 0.01
CA THR A 69 5.66 5.36 -1.27
C THR A 69 6.97 6.06 -1.63
N ILE A 70 7.49 6.94 -0.74
CA ILE A 70 8.73 7.67 -1.01
C ILE A 70 9.95 6.75 -0.93
N GLY A 71 9.94 5.78 -0.01
CA GLY A 71 11.05 4.86 0.12
C GLY A 71 11.26 3.97 -1.10
N LEU A 72 10.18 3.50 -1.72
CA LEU A 72 10.24 2.73 -2.97
C LEU A 72 10.66 3.60 -4.15
N ALA A 73 10.08 4.81 -4.27
CA ALA A 73 10.43 5.74 -5.34
C ALA A 73 11.91 6.12 -5.33
N LYS A 74 12.47 6.40 -4.14
CA LYS A 74 13.87 6.79 -3.94
C LYS A 74 14.81 5.63 -3.67
N GLN A 75 14.29 4.40 -3.63
CA GLN A 75 15.02 3.18 -3.27
C GLN A 75 15.80 3.28 -1.94
N ARG A 76 15.19 3.92 -0.93
CA ARG A 76 15.78 4.16 0.39
C ARG A 76 14.76 3.95 1.49
N PHE A 77 15.11 3.17 2.51
CA PHE A 77 14.19 2.77 3.57
C PHE A 77 14.63 3.20 4.97
N ASP A 78 15.55 4.17 5.06
CA ASP A 78 15.90 4.77 6.34
C ASP A 78 14.73 5.57 6.94
N LEU A 79 14.66 5.66 8.27
CA LEU A 79 13.52 6.25 8.98
C LEU A 79 13.21 7.68 8.52
N LYS A 80 14.25 8.47 8.22
CA LYS A 80 14.07 9.86 7.75
C LYS A 80 13.30 9.90 6.43
N ILE A 81 13.59 8.99 5.51
CA ILE A 81 12.87 8.87 4.24
C ILE A 81 11.44 8.37 4.46
N LEU A 82 11.26 7.35 5.30
CA LEU A 82 9.95 6.74 5.54
C LEU A 82 8.96 7.65 6.29
N GLU A 83 9.43 8.70 6.96
CA GLU A 83 8.60 9.66 7.69
C GLU A 83 8.19 10.87 6.83
N LEU A 84 8.85 11.11 5.69
CA LEU A 84 8.49 12.21 4.78
C LEU A 84 7.02 12.16 4.38
N ASP A 85 6.38 13.32 4.34
CA ASP A 85 5.03 13.49 3.82
C ASP A 85 5.07 13.41 2.29
N PRO A 86 4.41 12.41 1.65
CA PRO A 86 4.44 12.27 0.20
C PRO A 86 3.92 13.51 -0.55
N LYS A 87 3.04 14.31 0.06
CA LYS A 87 2.55 15.56 -0.56
C LYS A 87 3.60 16.67 -0.63
N LYS A 88 4.64 16.59 0.20
CA LYS A 88 5.72 17.59 0.28
C LYS A 88 6.96 17.17 -0.50
N VAL A 89 6.93 16.01 -1.16
CA VAL A 89 8.07 15.48 -1.91
C VAL A 89 7.74 15.48 -3.39
N THR A 90 8.52 16.22 -4.17
CA THR A 90 8.49 16.14 -5.63
C THR A 90 9.38 14.97 -6.07
N LEU A 91 8.79 14.02 -6.79
CA LEU A 91 9.51 12.92 -7.42
C LEU A 91 9.94 13.30 -8.84
N THR A 92 11.13 12.86 -9.25
CA THR A 92 11.55 12.91 -10.65
C THR A 92 10.73 11.94 -11.50
N ASP A 93 10.79 12.07 -12.82
CA ASP A 93 10.05 11.15 -13.71
C ASP A 93 10.59 9.72 -13.66
N GLU A 94 11.89 9.56 -13.42
CA GLU A 94 12.51 8.26 -13.16
C GLU A 94 12.01 7.65 -11.85
N GLU A 95 11.99 8.42 -10.75
CA GLU A 95 11.48 7.97 -9.45
C GLU A 95 9.99 7.58 -9.52
N LYS A 96 9.18 8.33 -10.30
CA LYS A 96 7.77 7.97 -10.57
C LYS A 96 7.67 6.63 -11.32
N LEU A 97 8.54 6.39 -12.30
CA LEU A 97 8.55 5.14 -13.06
C LEU A 97 8.92 3.94 -12.16
N ILE A 98 9.93 4.12 -11.29
CA ILE A 98 10.32 3.13 -10.27
C ILE A 98 9.15 2.83 -9.35
N LEU A 99 8.50 3.86 -8.80
CA LEU A 99 7.34 3.71 -7.92
C LEU A 99 6.19 2.98 -8.63
N LYS A 100 5.92 3.31 -9.90
CA LYS A 100 4.90 2.64 -10.70
C LYS A 100 5.20 1.14 -10.87
N GLY A 101 6.46 0.79 -11.13
CA GLY A 101 6.90 -0.61 -11.20
C GLY A 101 6.65 -1.38 -9.91
N TRP A 102 7.06 -0.81 -8.77
CA TRP A 102 6.80 -1.41 -7.45
C TRP A 102 5.31 -1.51 -7.12
N THR A 103 4.54 -0.48 -7.44
CA THR A 103 3.08 -0.47 -7.21
C THR A 103 2.42 -1.61 -7.99
N LYS A 104 2.79 -1.80 -9.27
CA LYS A 104 2.31 -2.93 -10.08
C LYS A 104 2.68 -4.27 -9.44
N ASN A 105 3.93 -4.45 -9.03
CA ASN A 105 4.37 -5.68 -8.39
C ASN A 105 3.59 -5.99 -7.10
N PHE A 106 3.22 -4.97 -6.32
CA PHE A 106 2.40 -5.15 -5.12
C PHE A 106 0.94 -5.47 -5.46
N LEU A 107 0.35 -4.84 -6.47
CA LEU A 107 -1.00 -5.18 -6.96
C LEU A 107 -1.08 -6.62 -7.45
N ASP A 108 -0.01 -7.11 -8.10
CA ASP A 108 0.05 -8.49 -8.59
C ASP A 108 0.24 -9.50 -7.43
N LYS A 109 0.85 -9.09 -6.31
CA LYS A 109 1.26 -9.99 -5.22
C LYS A 109 0.36 -9.98 -3.99
N TYR A 110 -0.27 -8.86 -3.67
CA TYR A 110 -0.97 -8.64 -2.41
C TYR A 110 -2.38 -8.09 -2.60
N PRO A 111 -3.35 -8.51 -1.78
CA PRO A 111 -4.67 -7.90 -1.78
C PRO A 111 -4.61 -6.42 -1.38
N VAL A 112 -5.34 -5.58 -2.11
CA VAL A 112 -5.63 -4.20 -1.68
C VAL A 112 -6.81 -4.24 -0.72
N VAL A 113 -6.61 -3.70 0.48
CA VAL A 113 -7.64 -3.66 1.54
C VAL A 113 -8.17 -2.25 1.81
N GLY A 114 -7.61 -1.24 1.14
CA GLY A 114 -8.02 0.13 1.30
C GLY A 114 -7.08 1.13 0.65
N TYR A 115 -7.23 2.37 1.09
CA TYR A 115 -6.50 3.52 0.57
C TYR A 115 -6.00 4.40 1.71
N LEU A 116 -4.81 4.95 1.52
CA LEU A 116 -4.28 6.00 2.38
C LEU A 116 -4.99 7.32 2.10
N ILE A 117 -5.33 8.02 3.18
CA ILE A 117 -5.69 9.43 3.16
C ILE A 117 -4.37 10.19 3.08
N ILE A 118 -3.93 10.41 1.84
CA ILE A 118 -2.73 11.18 1.51
C ILE A 118 -3.08 12.64 1.60
#